data_AF-A0A352HQF4-F1
#
_entry.id   AF-A0A352HQF4-F1
#
_cell.length_a   1.000
_cell.length_b   1.000
_cell.length_c   1.000
_cell.angle_alpha   90.00
_cell.angle_beta   90.00
_cell.angle_gamma   90.00
#
_symmetry.space_group_name_H-M   'P 1'
#
loop_
_entity.id
_entity.type
_entity.pdbx_description
1 polymer ?
#
loop_
_entity_poly.entity_id
_entity_poly.type
_entity_poly.pdbx_seq_one_letter_code
_entity_poly.pdbx_strand_id
1 'polypeptide(L)'
;MKALHSSSQFKKDVKRIRNNPLKLARLREVLDMLASEIELPERYKAHRLVGDYKDCLECHIEGDFLLIWIDETDQSINLLRLGSHSELFGKGSKK
;
A
#
# COMPACT_ATOMS: atom_id res chain seq x y z
N MET A 1 8.37 10.29 12.84
CA MET A 1 8.26 8.83 12.64
C MET A 1 6.83 8.43 12.93
N LYS A 2 6.04 8.15 11.90
CA LYS A 2 4.64 7.76 12.05
C LYS A 2 4.49 6.28 12.42
N ALA A 3 3.45 5.98 13.19
CA ALA A 3 3.13 4.60 13.55
C ALA A 3 2.51 3.88 12.34
N LEU A 4 3.15 2.81 11.86
CA LEU A 4 2.60 1.99 10.78
C LEU A 4 1.66 0.92 11.34
N HIS A 5 0.36 1.10 11.14
CA HIS A 5 -0.65 0.11 11.50
C HIS A 5 -0.94 -0.80 10.31
N SER A 6 -0.76 -2.11 10.48
CA SER A 6 -1.07 -3.09 9.44
C SER A 6 -2.47 -3.68 9.63
N SER A 7 -3.35 -3.52 8.64
CA SER A 7 -4.67 -4.17 8.66
C SER A 7 -4.57 -5.70 8.55
N SER A 8 -5.61 -6.40 9.00
CA SER A 8 -5.73 -7.85 8.86
C SER A 8 -5.65 -8.31 7.41
N GLN A 9 -6.16 -7.49 6.47
CA GLN A 9 -6.07 -7.79 5.03
C GLN A 9 -4.64 -7.61 4.52
N PHE A 10 -3.99 -6.48 4.82
CA PHE A 10 -2.58 -6.27 4.51
C PHE A 10 -1.68 -7.42 4.99
N LYS A 11 -1.89 -7.93 6.20
CA LYS A 11 -1.15 -9.10 6.71
C LYS A 11 -1.31 -10.35 5.83
N LYS A 12 -2.50 -10.56 5.25
CA LYS A 12 -2.75 -11.68 4.32
C LYS A 12 -2.04 -11.43 2.99
N ASP A 13 -2.07 -10.20 2.50
CA ASP A 13 -1.44 -9.82 1.25
C ASP A 13 0.09 -9.96 1.31
N VAL A 14 0.71 -9.48 2.40
CA VAL A 14 2.14 -9.68 2.68
C VAL A 14 2.50 -11.16 2.72
N LYS A 15 1.65 -12.00 3.31
CA LYS A 15 1.87 -13.46 3.32
C LYS A 15 1.86 -14.06 1.92
N ARG A 16 1.10 -13.52 0.96
CA ARG A 16 1.11 -14.00 -0.43
C ARG A 16 2.40 -13.62 -1.14
N ILE A 17 2.85 -12.39 -0.98
CA ILE A 17 4.09 -11.92 -1.59
C ILE A 17 5.36 -12.37 -0.84
N ARG A 18 5.23 -13.07 0.29
CA ARG A 18 6.38 -13.54 1.09
C ARG A 18 7.37 -14.40 0.29
N ASN A 19 6.87 -15.09 -0.74
CA ASN A 19 7.68 -15.92 -1.63
C ASN A 19 8.48 -15.08 -2.65
N ASN A 20 8.23 -13.77 -2.72
CA ASN A 20 8.92 -12.83 -3.61
C ASN A 20 9.78 -11.87 -2.78
N PRO A 21 11.06 -12.19 -2.55
CA PRO A 21 11.95 -11.34 -1.74
C PRO A 21 12.14 -9.94 -2.34
N LEU A 22 12.11 -9.82 -3.68
CA LEU A 22 12.20 -8.53 -4.37
C LEU A 22 11.07 -7.58 -3.95
N LYS A 23 9.82 -8.07 -3.99
CA LYS A 23 8.63 -7.27 -3.62
C LYS A 23 8.64 -6.89 -2.14
N LEU A 24 9.09 -7.81 -1.28
CA LEU A 24 9.24 -7.55 0.15
C LEU A 24 10.27 -6.43 0.43
N ALA A 25 11.41 -6.46 -0.26
CA ALA A 25 12.43 -5.42 -0.12
C ALA A 25 11.86 -4.05 -0.54
N ARG A 26 11.23 -3.96 -1.71
CA ARG A 26 10.60 -2.73 -2.20
C ARG A 26 9.51 -2.20 -1.29
N LEU A 27 8.66 -3.09 -0.78
CA LEU A 27 7.64 -2.73 0.21
C LEU A 27 8.29 -2.14 1.45
N ARG A 28 9.36 -2.77 1.96
CA ARG A 28 10.05 -2.27 3.15
C ARG A 28 10.62 -0.87 2.92
N GLU A 29 11.21 -0.60 1.76
CA GLU A 29 11.69 0.74 1.40
C GLU A 29 10.56 1.78 1.44
N VAL A 30 9.40 1.48 0.84
CA VAL A 30 8.25 2.40 0.82
C VAL A 30 7.67 2.61 2.22
N LEU A 31 7.56 1.55 3.02
CA LEU A 31 7.12 1.66 4.41
C LEU A 31 8.05 2.54 5.25
N ASP A 32 9.36 2.42 5.04
CA ASP A 32 10.36 3.22 5.74
C ASP A 32 10.26 4.71 5.36
N MET A 33 10.05 4.99 4.07
CA MET A 33 9.77 6.36 3.58
C MET A 33 8.49 6.92 4.21
N LEU A 34 7.40 6.14 4.22
CA LEU A 34 6.13 6.56 4.83
C LEU A 34 6.27 6.81 6.34
N ALA A 35 6.96 5.91 7.06
CA ALA A 35 7.24 6.07 8.48
C ALA A 35 8.11 7.31 8.75
N SER A 36 9.05 7.60 7.85
CA SER A 36 9.93 8.78 7.91
C SER A 36 9.27 10.06 7.39
N GLU A 37 8.00 10.02 6.99
CA GLU A 37 7.25 11.16 6.46
C GLU A 37 7.91 11.76 5.20
N ILE A 38 8.59 10.90 4.43
CA ILE A 38 9.25 11.25 3.18
C ILE A 38 8.22 11.21 2.06
N GLU A 39 8.15 12.28 1.27
CA GLU A 39 7.33 12.31 0.06
C GLU A 39 7.82 11.27 -0.95
N LEU A 40 6.90 10.41 -1.38
CA LEU A 40 7.19 9.38 -2.37
C LEU A 40 7.48 10.07 -3.71
N PRO A 41 8.64 9.81 -4.34
CA PRO A 41 8.96 10.39 -5.64
C PRO A 41 7.96 9.95 -6.71
N GLU A 42 7.80 10.79 -7.73
CA GLU A 42 6.88 10.63 -8.88
C GLU A 42 6.92 9.26 -9.58
N ARG A 43 8.05 8.54 -9.50
CA ARG A 43 8.18 7.14 -9.95
C ARG A 43 7.16 6.19 -9.32
N TYR A 44 6.80 6.43 -8.06
CA TYR A 44 5.82 5.62 -7.34
C TYR A 44 4.38 6.04 -7.64
N LYS A 45 4.16 7.08 -8.45
CA LYS A 45 2.83 7.57 -8.85
C LYS A 45 1.84 7.63 -7.68
N ALA A 46 2.33 8.12 -6.53
CA ALA A 46 1.53 8.22 -5.34
C ALA A 46 0.39 9.22 -5.60
N HIS A 47 -0.85 8.76 -5.45
CA HIS A 47 -2.03 9.57 -5.70
C HIS A 47 -3.11 9.27 -4.68
N ARG A 48 -3.94 10.27 -4.41
CA ARG A 48 -5.10 10.12 -3.53
C ARG A 48 -6.25 9.51 -4.31
N LEU A 49 -6.86 8.47 -3.74
CA LEU A 49 -8.07 7.88 -4.27
C LEU A 49 -9.25 8.84 -4.03
N VAL A 50 -10.24 8.74 -4.91
CA VAL A 50 -11.47 9.53 -4.89
C VAL A 50 -12.70 8.61 -4.83
N GLY A 51 -13.84 9.10 -4.34
CA GLY A 51 -15.09 8.32 -4.25
C GLY A 51 -15.25 7.59 -2.91
N ASP A 52 -15.63 6.32 -2.91
CA ASP A 52 -15.79 5.49 -1.69
C ASP A 52 -14.48 5.29 -0.91
N TYR A 53 -13.33 5.45 -1.58
CA TYR A 53 -12.00 5.48 -0.97
C TYR A 53 -11.51 6.91 -0.74
N LYS A 54 -12.42 7.86 -0.50
CA LYS A 54 -12.06 9.22 -0.13
C LYS A 54 -11.10 9.15 1.07
N ASP A 55 -9.99 9.87 0.96
CA ASP A 55 -8.90 9.92 1.95
C ASP A 55 -7.91 8.74 1.94
N CYS A 56 -8.14 7.70 1.13
CA CYS A 56 -7.10 6.69 0.90
C CYS A 56 -6.06 7.19 -0.10
N LEU A 57 -4.83 6.73 0.08
CA LEU A 57 -3.67 6.98 -0.76
C LEU A 57 -3.23 5.67 -1.38
N GLU A 58 -2.86 5.72 -2.66
CA GLU A 58 -2.28 4.61 -3.39
C GLU A 58 -0.91 5.01 -3.95
N CYS A 59 0.05 4.08 -3.96
CA CYS A 59 1.28 4.21 -4.73
C CYS A 59 1.66 2.91 -5.41
N HIS A 60 2.27 3.04 -6.59
CA HIS A 60 2.88 1.98 -7.36
C HIS A 60 4.31 1.73 -6.88
N ILE A 61 4.49 0.74 -6.00
CA ILE A 61 5.82 0.32 -5.53
C ILE A 61 6.68 -0.19 -6.69
N GLU A 62 6.14 -1.09 -7.52
CA GLU A 62 6.89 -1.70 -8.63
C GLU A 62 5.96 -2.29 -9.70
N GLY A 63 5.93 -1.69 -10.90
CA GLY A 63 5.08 -2.16 -12.00
C GLY A 63 3.60 -2.20 -11.60
N ASP A 64 3.03 -3.41 -11.62
CA ASP A 64 1.66 -3.67 -11.18
C ASP A 64 1.47 -3.68 -9.66
N PHE A 65 2.53 -3.59 -8.86
CA PHE A 65 2.48 -3.72 -7.39
C PHE A 65 2.17 -2.39 -6.71
N LEU A 66 1.03 -2.35 -6.02
CA LEU A 66 0.45 -1.17 -5.41
C LEU A 66 0.35 -1.34 -3.89
N LEU A 67 0.49 -0.24 -3.18
CA LEU A 67 0.19 -0.12 -1.75
C LEU A 67 -0.94 0.88 -1.56
N ILE A 68 -1.95 0.49 -0.79
CA ILE A 68 -3.06 1.35 -0.40
C ILE A 68 -2.97 1.56 1.11
N TRP A 69 -2.92 2.83 1.52
CA TRP A 69 -2.90 3.24 2.92
C TRP A 69 -3.81 4.44 3.15
N ILE A 70 -4.09 4.73 4.42
CA ILE A 70 -4.79 5.93 4.83
C ILE A 70 -3.95 6.62 5.92
N ASP A 71 -3.82 7.93 5.81
CA ASP A 71 -3.19 8.75 6.85
C ASP A 71 -4.27 9.08 7.89
N GLU A 72 -4.16 8.49 9.08
CA GLU A 72 -5.01 8.88 10.20
C GLU A 72 -4.44 10.14 10.87
N THR A 73 -5.34 10.98 11.38
CA THR A 73 -5.06 12.30 11.96
C THR A 73 -4.00 12.29 13.07
N ASP A 74 -3.80 11.15 13.74
CA ASP A 74 -2.93 10.99 14.91
C ASP A 74 -1.57 10.34 14.54
N GLN A 75 -0.83 10.93 13.59
CA GLN A 75 0.53 10.50 13.21
C GLN A 75 0.66 8.99 12.91
N SER A 76 -0.43 8.39 12.45
CA SER A 76 -0.56 6.94 12.28
C SER A 76 -0.94 6.67 10.83
N ILE A 77 -0.20 5.79 10.17
CA ILE A 77 -0.50 5.37 8.79
C ILE A 77 -1.09 3.98 8.85
N ASN A 78 -2.33 3.84 8.40
CA ASN A 78 -3.02 2.57 8.38
C ASN A 78 -2.87 1.93 6.99
N LEU A 79 -2.08 0.86 6.91
CA LEU A 79 -1.86 0.06 5.71
C LEU A 79 -3.08 -0.83 5.51
N LEU A 80 -3.90 -0.46 4.53
CA LEU A 80 -5.17 -1.12 4.26
C LEU A 80 -4.96 -2.39 3.46
N ARG A 81 -4.38 -2.25 2.27
CA ARG A 81 -4.20 -3.34 1.30
C ARG A 81 -2.89 -3.20 0.52
N LEU A 82 -2.42 -4.33 0.03
CA LEU A 82 -1.20 -4.45 -0.76
C LEU A 82 -1.44 -5.51 -1.83
N GLY A 83 -0.96 -5.31 -3.04
CA GLY A 83 -1.14 -6.31 -4.07
C GLY A 83 -0.94 -5.75 -5.46
N SER A 84 -1.22 -6.56 -6.47
CA SER A 84 -1.23 -6.04 -7.83
C SER A 84 -2.54 -5.32 -8.15
N HIS A 85 -2.56 -4.46 -9.18
CA HIS A 85 -3.79 -3.83 -9.67
C HIS A 85 -4.92 -4.86 -9.89
N SER A 86 -4.61 -6.03 -10.45
CA SER A 86 -5.58 -7.11 -10.62
C SER A 86 -6.08 -7.73 -9.31
N GLU A 87 -5.26 -7.82 -8.25
CA GLU A 87 -5.73 -8.32 -6.96
C GLU A 87 -6.52 -7.27 -6.16
N LEU A 88 -6.20 -6.00 -6.35
CA LEU A 88 -6.81 -4.88 -5.63
C LEU A 88 -8.10 -4.38 -6.29
N PHE A 89 -8.10 -4.27 -7.62
CA PHE A 89 -9.20 -3.71 -8.42
C PHE A 89 -9.80 -4.70 -9.43
N GLY A 90 -9.18 -5.87 -9.61
CA GLY A 90 -9.78 -6.90 -10.45
C GLY A 90 -11.13 -7.28 -9.89
N LYS A 91 -12.19 -6.94 -10.64
CA LYS A 91 -13.55 -7.39 -10.42
C LYS A 91 -13.49 -8.87 -10.04
N GLY A 92 -13.95 -9.18 -8.83
CA GLY A 92 -14.22 -10.57 -8.47
C GLY A 92 -15.06 -11.15 -9.58
N SER A 93 -14.51 -12.12 -10.31
CA SER A 93 -15.31 -13.06 -11.06
C SER A 93 -16.20 -13.74 -10.03
N LYS A 94 -17.39 -13.16 -9.83
CA LYS A 94 -18.51 -13.86 -9.21
C LYS A 94 -18.69 -15.12 -10.06
N LYS A 95 -18.28 -16.24 -9.48
CA LYS A 95 -18.59 -17.58 -9.98
C LYS A 95 -20.10 -17.81 -9.85
#